data_AF-M5TNM7-F1
#
_entry.id   AF-M5TNM7-F1
#
_cell.length_a   1.000
_cell.length_b   1.000
_cell.length_c   1.000
_cell.angle_alpha   90.00
_cell.angle_beta   90.00
_cell.angle_gamma   90.00
#
_symmetry.space_group_name_H-M   'P 1'
#
loop_
_entity.id
_entity.type
_entity.pdbx_description
1 polymer ?
#
loop_
_entity_poly.entity_id
_entity_poly.type
_entity_poly.pdbx_seq_one_letter_code
_entity_poly.pdbx_strand_id
1 'polypeptide(L)'
;MRRTHRGVFGRRYQFRLRDILDGTSNTLLMAERVIPTKSKGRVAKNLSREKVILGPDACRVAVARDDTLYWKPAEGMSWPDGSLLSIGFQAILPPNSASCTTEQGILEGVMTVSSRHGNGAHVLVADGAVAFVSATIDAGSASNPSVAVGNYGDGKPAFPGVESPYGVWGALGSRACRESIDTSKVWQAPKKSITKEQLAEYATLPLQSWRPAGRRGSVMARQIDVEEDGTLILMDKSNKIHRIGLSRFENEDAYRAVETKRNRQTELLKTLDTDLEAALKLLETRQYEKFIQDYVHQERGGSGVKEFDLRKVTAELEVGRGELIARLDALLANRELLKSVGRERINRGQVGVSQVLEIGQLKLIMVAGRWKLTF
;
A
#
# COMPACT_ATOMS: atom_id res chain seq x y z
N MET A 1 -32.89 -9.28 -7.51
CA MET A 1 -31.80 -8.72 -6.70
C MET A 1 -30.51 -9.55 -6.69
N ARG A 2 -30.52 -10.90 -6.54
CA ARG A 2 -29.26 -11.71 -6.61
C ARG A 2 -28.38 -11.41 -7.83
N ARG A 3 -29.00 -11.13 -8.97
CA ARG A 3 -28.34 -10.83 -10.25
C ARG A 3 -27.53 -9.51 -10.24
N THR A 4 -27.91 -8.51 -9.44
CA THR A 4 -27.25 -7.19 -9.41
C THR A 4 -26.20 -7.08 -8.29
N HIS A 5 -26.26 -7.93 -7.27
CA HIS A 5 -25.29 -7.91 -6.16
C HIS A 5 -24.03 -8.69 -6.55
N ARG A 6 -22.96 -7.97 -6.90
CA ARG A 6 -21.70 -8.54 -7.41
C ARG A 6 -20.72 -8.96 -6.31
N GLY A 7 -20.69 -8.25 -5.18
CA GLY A 7 -19.74 -8.52 -4.08
C GLY A 7 -20.07 -9.75 -3.24
N VAL A 8 -19.20 -10.05 -2.26
CA VAL A 8 -19.35 -11.22 -1.36
C VAL A 8 -20.49 -11.02 -0.35
N PHE A 9 -20.84 -9.77 -0.03
CA PHE A 9 -21.97 -9.43 0.83
C PHE A 9 -23.11 -8.82 0.00
N GLY A 10 -24.34 -9.16 0.37
CA GLY A 10 -25.53 -8.60 -0.27
C GLY A 10 -26.71 -8.57 0.68
N ARG A 11 -27.46 -7.45 0.65
CA ARG A 11 -28.63 -7.27 1.51
C ARG A 11 -29.62 -8.42 1.33
N ARG A 12 -29.97 -9.09 2.45
CA ARG A 12 -30.90 -10.24 2.51
C ARG A 12 -30.47 -11.46 1.67
N TYR A 13 -29.19 -11.59 1.35
CA TYR A 13 -28.64 -12.77 0.69
C TYR A 13 -27.56 -13.40 1.56
N GLN A 14 -27.50 -14.73 1.53
CA GLN A 14 -26.43 -15.51 2.11
C GLN A 14 -25.61 -16.11 0.96
N PHE A 15 -24.31 -15.86 0.97
CA PHE A 15 -23.35 -16.41 0.03
C PHE A 15 -22.37 -17.32 0.77
N ARG A 16 -21.85 -18.33 0.08
CA ARG A 16 -20.85 -19.28 0.59
C ARG A 16 -19.53 -19.05 -0.16
N LEU A 17 -18.41 -19.52 0.39
CA LEU A 17 -17.10 -19.42 -0.29
C LEU A 17 -17.11 -20.02 -1.70
N ARG A 18 -17.85 -21.12 -1.91
CA ARG A 18 -18.03 -21.74 -3.23
C ARG A 18 -18.72 -20.85 -4.28
N ASP A 19 -19.39 -19.77 -3.84
CA ASP A 19 -20.06 -18.82 -4.74
C ASP A 19 -19.09 -17.76 -5.27
N ILE A 20 -17.81 -17.80 -4.86
CA ILE A 20 -16.71 -16.96 -5.35
C ILE A 20 -16.02 -17.71 -6.50
N LEU A 21 -16.58 -17.56 -7.70
CA LEU A 21 -16.12 -18.22 -8.93
C LEU A 21 -14.92 -17.52 -9.58
N ASP A 22 -14.70 -16.24 -9.26
CA ASP A 22 -13.62 -15.42 -9.84
C ASP A 22 -12.26 -15.64 -9.10
N GLY A 23 -12.28 -16.51 -8.07
CA GLY A 23 -11.12 -16.86 -7.26
C GLY A 23 -11.06 -16.07 -5.94
N THR A 24 -10.81 -16.76 -4.83
CA THR A 24 -10.78 -16.14 -3.50
C THR A 24 -9.71 -15.07 -3.35
N SER A 25 -8.56 -15.22 -4.02
CA SER A 25 -7.46 -14.26 -4.04
C SER A 25 -7.68 -13.05 -4.97
N ASN A 26 -8.77 -13.07 -5.75
CA ASN A 26 -9.12 -12.03 -6.72
C ASN A 26 -10.46 -11.34 -6.40
N THR A 27 -11.03 -11.60 -5.21
CA THR A 27 -12.31 -10.99 -4.81
C THR A 27 -12.16 -10.26 -3.50
N LEU A 28 -12.56 -8.99 -3.48
CA LEU A 28 -12.61 -8.15 -2.29
C LEU A 28 -13.68 -8.65 -1.33
N LEU A 29 -13.31 -8.77 -0.06
CA LEU A 29 -14.19 -9.15 1.03
C LEU A 29 -14.59 -7.94 1.87
N MET A 30 -13.61 -7.20 2.40
CA MET A 30 -13.84 -6.01 3.22
C MET A 30 -12.85 -4.91 2.85
N ALA A 31 -13.12 -3.67 3.24
CA ALA A 31 -12.24 -2.56 2.98
C ALA A 31 -12.36 -1.47 4.06
N GLU A 32 -11.32 -0.66 4.20
CA GLU A 32 -11.33 0.46 5.14
C GLU A 32 -12.41 1.50 4.80
N ARG A 33 -13.00 2.05 5.86
CA ARG A 33 -13.92 3.17 5.77
C ARG A 33 -13.65 4.12 6.92
N VAL A 34 -13.38 5.39 6.61
CA VAL A 34 -13.16 6.39 7.65
C VAL A 34 -14.48 6.80 8.29
N ILE A 35 -14.41 7.13 9.58
CA ILE A 35 -15.46 7.90 10.24
C ILE A 35 -15.46 9.31 9.61
N PRO A 36 -16.60 9.78 9.05
CA PRO A 36 -16.69 11.06 8.36
C PRO A 36 -16.31 12.23 9.27
N THR A 37 -15.54 13.17 8.71
CA THR A 37 -15.27 14.48 9.31
C THR A 37 -15.70 15.59 8.35
N LYS A 38 -15.54 16.86 8.76
CA LYS A 38 -15.79 18.01 7.88
C LYS A 38 -14.92 18.01 6.61
N SER A 39 -13.79 17.31 6.60
CA SER A 39 -12.82 17.33 5.50
C SER A 39 -12.62 15.98 4.80
N LYS A 40 -13.09 14.86 5.36
CA LYS A 40 -12.84 13.53 4.79
C LYS A 40 -13.98 12.55 5.06
N GLY A 41 -14.28 11.70 4.08
CA GLY A 41 -15.31 10.65 4.21
C GLY A 41 -16.75 11.18 4.21
N ARG A 42 -16.98 12.41 3.76
CA ARG A 42 -18.34 12.96 3.64
C ARG A 42 -19.12 12.21 2.56
N VAL A 43 -20.40 12.01 2.80
CA VAL A 43 -21.32 11.34 1.87
C VAL A 43 -22.40 12.32 1.45
N ALA A 44 -22.46 12.64 0.15
CA ALA A 44 -23.51 13.50 -0.40
C ALA A 44 -24.87 12.77 -0.37
N LYS A 45 -25.97 13.50 -0.18
CA LYS A 45 -27.31 12.92 -0.08
C LYS A 45 -28.31 13.50 -1.06
N ASN A 46 -29.36 12.73 -1.35
CA ASN A 46 -30.48 13.09 -2.22
C ASN A 46 -30.10 13.36 -3.69
N LEU A 47 -29.15 12.61 -4.24
CA LEU A 47 -28.85 12.67 -5.67
C LEU A 47 -29.84 11.83 -6.46
N SER A 48 -30.24 12.29 -7.64
CA SER A 48 -31.09 11.53 -8.57
C SER A 48 -30.57 10.10 -8.79
N ARG A 49 -31.38 9.11 -8.43
CA ARG A 49 -31.11 7.68 -8.58
C ARG A 49 -30.74 7.31 -10.01
N GLU A 50 -31.48 7.85 -10.97
CA GLU A 50 -31.25 7.65 -12.40
C GLU A 50 -29.84 8.14 -12.80
N LYS A 51 -29.48 9.37 -12.41
CA LYS A 51 -28.14 9.92 -12.70
C LYS A 51 -27.03 9.11 -12.06
N VAL A 52 -27.17 8.71 -10.80
CA VAL A 52 -26.15 7.92 -10.09
C VAL A 52 -25.96 6.54 -10.71
N ILE A 53 -27.03 5.88 -11.16
CA ILE A 53 -26.95 4.56 -11.78
C ILE A 53 -26.42 4.65 -13.21
N LEU A 54 -26.85 5.62 -14.01
CA LEU A 54 -26.41 5.75 -15.40
C LEU A 54 -25.01 6.34 -15.52
N GLY A 55 -24.56 7.10 -14.52
CA GLY A 55 -23.24 7.71 -14.46
C GLY A 55 -22.80 7.98 -13.02
N PRO A 56 -22.13 7.03 -12.34
CA PRO A 56 -21.62 7.19 -10.98
C PRO A 56 -20.73 8.42 -10.74
N ASP A 57 -20.16 9.01 -11.79
CA ASP A 57 -19.45 10.30 -11.72
C ASP A 57 -20.32 11.43 -11.13
N ALA A 58 -21.65 11.29 -11.15
CA ALA A 58 -22.58 12.16 -10.44
C ALA A 58 -22.20 12.37 -8.96
N CYS A 59 -21.62 11.38 -8.28
CA CYS A 59 -21.14 11.57 -6.90
C CYS A 59 -19.97 12.56 -6.83
N ARG A 60 -19.03 12.51 -7.78
CA ARG A 60 -17.86 13.42 -7.82
C ARG A 60 -18.32 14.84 -8.14
N VAL A 61 -19.24 14.97 -9.11
CA VAL A 61 -19.86 16.26 -9.46
C VAL A 61 -20.60 16.84 -8.26
N ALA A 62 -21.36 16.04 -7.50
CA ALA A 62 -22.07 16.51 -6.33
C ALA A 62 -21.12 17.05 -5.26
N VAL A 63 -20.03 16.34 -4.93
CA VAL A 63 -19.09 16.81 -3.89
C VAL A 63 -18.41 18.14 -4.26
N ALA A 64 -18.34 18.49 -5.55
CA ALA A 64 -17.79 19.76 -6.02
C ALA A 64 -18.78 20.95 -5.96
N ARG A 65 -20.07 20.71 -5.70
CA ARG A 65 -21.08 21.78 -5.62
C ARG A 65 -21.21 22.32 -4.20
N ASP A 66 -21.38 23.64 -4.09
CA ASP A 66 -21.55 24.35 -2.81
C ASP A 66 -22.90 24.06 -2.14
N ASP A 67 -23.94 23.77 -2.93
CA ASP A 67 -25.30 23.49 -2.44
C ASP A 67 -25.50 22.02 -2.02
N THR A 68 -24.46 21.20 -2.07
CA THR A 68 -24.57 19.78 -1.76
C THR A 68 -24.86 19.55 -0.29
N LEU A 69 -25.94 18.80 -0.05
CA LEU A 69 -26.30 18.31 1.26
C LEU A 69 -25.51 17.04 1.58
N TYR A 70 -25.10 16.92 2.83
CA TYR A 70 -24.34 15.78 3.32
C TYR A 70 -25.05 15.13 4.50
N TRP A 71 -24.81 13.83 4.69
CA TRP A 71 -25.15 13.14 5.93
C TRP A 71 -24.31 13.70 7.08
N LYS A 72 -24.92 13.83 8.27
CA LYS A 72 -24.14 14.17 9.46
C LYS A 72 -23.25 12.97 9.83
N PRO A 73 -22.04 13.19 10.37
CA PRO A 73 -21.16 12.10 10.76
C PRO A 73 -21.83 11.03 11.64
N ALA A 74 -22.70 11.42 12.58
CA ALA A 74 -23.42 10.48 13.45
C ALA A 74 -24.48 9.63 12.71
N GLU A 75 -25.10 10.16 11.65
CA GLU A 75 -26.17 9.48 10.90
C GLU A 75 -25.65 8.33 10.05
N GLY A 76 -24.36 8.34 9.69
CA GLY A 76 -23.74 7.31 8.86
C GLY A 76 -22.92 6.27 9.61
N MET A 77 -23.01 6.17 10.95
CA MET A 77 -22.05 5.40 11.77
C MET A 77 -22.69 4.33 12.65
N SER A 78 -23.95 3.95 12.41
CA SER A 78 -24.56 2.81 13.09
C SER A 78 -24.09 1.50 12.44
N TRP A 79 -22.97 0.94 12.91
CA TRP A 79 -22.41 -0.30 12.36
C TRP A 79 -23.37 -1.51 12.35
N PRO A 80 -24.25 -1.73 13.35
CA PRO A 80 -25.11 -2.92 13.34
C PRO A 80 -26.33 -2.80 12.40
N ASP A 81 -26.57 -1.66 11.75
CA ASP A 81 -27.77 -1.47 10.93
C ASP A 81 -27.69 -2.15 9.55
N GLY A 82 -26.50 -2.55 9.11
CA GLY A 82 -26.27 -3.19 7.81
C GLY A 82 -26.55 -2.30 6.60
N SER A 83 -26.65 -0.98 6.79
CA SER A 83 -26.93 -0.03 5.72
C SER A 83 -25.71 0.20 4.82
N LEU A 84 -25.98 0.56 3.57
CA LEU A 84 -24.92 0.91 2.62
C LEU A 84 -24.16 2.16 3.11
N LEU A 85 -24.88 3.12 3.72
CA LEU A 85 -24.29 4.32 4.30
C LEU A 85 -23.32 4.02 5.45
N SER A 86 -23.58 3.01 6.28
CA SER A 86 -22.80 2.75 7.49
C SER A 86 -21.56 1.91 7.22
N ILE A 87 -21.74 0.73 6.62
CA ILE A 87 -20.70 -0.30 6.53
C ILE A 87 -20.39 -0.75 5.10
N GLY A 88 -21.19 -0.33 4.13
CA GLY A 88 -21.07 -0.79 2.75
C GLY A 88 -20.03 -0.02 1.93
N PHE A 89 -19.53 -0.68 0.89
CA PHE A 89 -18.81 -0.07 -0.22
C PHE A 89 -19.11 -0.84 -1.51
N GLN A 90 -18.85 -0.21 -2.65
CA GLN A 90 -18.83 -0.84 -3.96
C GLN A 90 -17.54 -0.47 -4.68
N ALA A 91 -16.98 -1.41 -5.43
CA ALA A 91 -15.80 -1.17 -6.26
C ALA A 91 -16.17 -0.49 -7.58
N ILE A 92 -16.76 0.71 -7.47
CA ILE A 92 -17.20 1.54 -8.61
C ILE A 92 -16.23 2.71 -8.80
N LEU A 93 -16.07 3.51 -7.76
CA LEU A 93 -15.11 4.61 -7.73
C LEU A 93 -13.84 4.16 -6.99
N PRO A 94 -12.65 4.67 -7.35
CA PRO A 94 -11.40 4.25 -6.71
C PRO A 94 -11.37 4.65 -5.22
N PRO A 95 -10.46 4.07 -4.43
CA PRO A 95 -10.27 4.42 -3.02
C PRO A 95 -10.12 5.94 -2.80
N ASN A 96 -10.68 6.45 -1.71
CA ASN A 96 -10.72 7.87 -1.33
C ASN A 96 -11.46 8.81 -2.29
N SER A 97 -12.22 8.29 -3.26
CA SER A 97 -13.11 9.09 -4.11
C SER A 97 -14.37 9.60 -3.38
N ALA A 98 -15.23 10.33 -4.09
CA ALA A 98 -16.50 10.82 -3.58
C ALA A 98 -17.48 9.66 -3.31
N SER A 99 -18.27 9.76 -2.24
CA SER A 99 -19.38 8.86 -1.95
C SER A 99 -20.70 9.64 -1.95
N CYS A 100 -21.77 9.02 -2.43
CA CYS A 100 -23.09 9.62 -2.43
C CYS A 100 -24.22 8.59 -2.27
N THR A 101 -25.35 9.05 -1.75
CA THR A 101 -26.62 8.31 -1.66
C THR A 101 -27.65 8.92 -2.58
N THR A 102 -28.59 8.10 -3.05
CA THR A 102 -29.69 8.56 -3.90
C THR A 102 -30.82 9.17 -3.07
N GLU A 103 -31.88 9.66 -3.70
CA GLU A 103 -33.14 10.00 -3.00
C GLU A 103 -33.79 8.81 -2.29
N GLN A 104 -33.35 7.57 -2.53
CA GLN A 104 -33.79 6.37 -1.81
C GLN A 104 -33.08 6.20 -0.45
N GLY A 105 -32.18 7.12 -0.08
CA GLY A 105 -31.60 7.22 1.25
C GLY A 105 -30.47 6.23 1.53
N ILE A 106 -30.37 5.76 2.77
CA ILE A 106 -29.16 5.10 3.33
C ILE A 106 -28.83 3.72 2.73
N LEU A 107 -29.70 3.19 1.87
CA LEU A 107 -29.60 1.83 1.33
C LEU A 107 -29.24 1.79 -0.15
N GLU A 108 -29.16 2.94 -0.82
CA GLU A 108 -28.85 3.03 -2.24
C GLU A 108 -27.94 4.23 -2.53
N GLY A 109 -26.91 3.98 -3.33
CA GLY A 109 -25.87 4.95 -3.63
C GLY A 109 -24.60 4.31 -4.14
N VAL A 110 -23.58 5.13 -4.29
CA VAL A 110 -22.22 4.71 -4.60
C VAL A 110 -21.34 5.12 -3.42
N MET A 111 -20.82 4.12 -2.73
CA MET A 111 -19.99 4.26 -1.55
C MET A 111 -18.62 3.69 -1.88
N THR A 112 -17.59 4.52 -1.78
CA THR A 112 -16.22 4.04 -2.00
C THR A 112 -15.50 3.75 -0.68
N VAL A 113 -14.41 3.01 -0.81
CA VAL A 113 -13.42 2.77 0.22
C VAL A 113 -12.78 4.10 0.62
N SER A 114 -12.52 4.29 1.91
CA SER A 114 -11.86 5.50 2.40
C SER A 114 -10.91 5.19 3.54
N SER A 115 -9.72 5.78 3.49
CA SER A 115 -8.67 5.54 4.47
C SER A 115 -7.89 6.81 4.79
N ARG A 116 -7.32 6.89 5.99
CA ARG A 116 -6.33 7.93 6.35
C ARG A 116 -4.92 7.58 5.92
N HIS A 117 -4.68 6.34 5.48
CA HIS A 117 -3.38 5.84 5.05
C HIS A 117 -3.08 6.26 3.60
N GLY A 118 -2.49 7.45 3.44
CA GLY A 118 -1.94 7.93 2.16
C GLY A 118 -2.97 8.04 1.03
N ASN A 119 -2.49 7.85 -0.22
CA ASN A 119 -3.29 7.92 -1.43
C ASN A 119 -3.83 6.52 -1.82
N GLY A 120 -4.54 5.86 -0.91
CA GLY A 120 -5.09 4.52 -1.10
C GLY A 120 -5.82 4.05 0.14
N ALA A 121 -6.04 2.75 0.26
CA ALA A 121 -6.70 2.14 1.42
C ALA A 121 -6.31 0.67 1.58
N HIS A 122 -6.42 0.16 2.80
CA HIS A 122 -6.31 -1.28 3.04
C HIS A 122 -7.62 -2.00 2.69
N VAL A 123 -7.46 -3.18 2.11
CA VAL A 123 -8.54 -4.10 1.75
C VAL A 123 -8.23 -5.50 2.27
N LEU A 124 -9.29 -6.25 2.53
CA LEU A 124 -9.27 -7.67 2.84
C LEU A 124 -9.77 -8.42 1.61
N VAL A 125 -8.98 -9.38 1.15
CA VAL A 125 -9.30 -10.29 0.05
C VAL A 125 -9.98 -11.55 0.61
N ALA A 126 -10.80 -12.24 -0.18
CA ALA A 126 -11.62 -13.34 0.31
C ALA A 126 -10.83 -14.60 0.75
N ASP A 127 -9.54 -14.69 0.40
CA ASP A 127 -8.60 -15.68 0.93
C ASP A 127 -7.99 -15.31 2.29
N GLY A 128 -8.33 -14.14 2.83
CA GLY A 128 -7.82 -13.62 4.11
C GLY A 128 -6.60 -12.72 3.98
N ALA A 129 -6.06 -12.50 2.78
CA ALA A 129 -4.94 -11.60 2.58
C ALA A 129 -5.36 -10.14 2.83
N VAL A 130 -4.51 -9.38 3.53
CA VAL A 130 -4.65 -7.93 3.67
C VAL A 130 -3.67 -7.25 2.73
N ALA A 131 -4.19 -6.38 1.88
CA ALA A 131 -3.40 -5.64 0.90
C ALA A 131 -3.70 -4.15 0.97
N PHE A 132 -2.76 -3.33 0.51
CA PHE A 132 -2.97 -1.92 0.24
C PHE A 132 -3.29 -1.72 -1.24
N VAL A 133 -4.30 -0.91 -1.54
CA VAL A 133 -4.72 -0.56 -2.89
C VAL A 133 -4.61 0.95 -3.08
N SER A 134 -3.90 1.37 -4.12
CA SER A 134 -3.75 2.79 -4.47
C SER A 134 -5.07 3.40 -4.95
N ALA A 135 -5.28 4.68 -4.67
CA ALA A 135 -6.36 5.48 -5.26
C ALA A 135 -6.20 5.70 -6.77
N THR A 136 -5.03 5.38 -7.32
CA THR A 136 -4.74 5.39 -8.77
C THR A 136 -5.00 4.05 -9.45
N ILE A 137 -5.59 3.08 -8.75
CA ILE A 137 -6.04 1.82 -9.36
C ILE A 137 -6.95 2.10 -10.56
N ASP A 138 -6.83 1.28 -11.60
CA ASP A 138 -7.75 1.30 -12.73
C ASP A 138 -9.18 0.98 -12.25
N ALA A 139 -10.00 2.03 -12.21
CA ALA A 139 -11.42 1.98 -11.88
C ALA A 139 -12.33 2.18 -13.09
N GLY A 140 -11.79 2.00 -14.31
CA GLY A 140 -12.52 2.22 -15.56
C GLY A 140 -13.12 3.62 -15.67
N SER A 141 -14.25 3.73 -16.37
CA SER A 141 -14.96 5.00 -16.55
C SER A 141 -16.14 5.14 -15.60
N ALA A 142 -16.12 6.18 -14.76
CA ALA A 142 -17.24 6.53 -13.88
C ALA A 142 -18.46 7.07 -14.65
N SER A 143 -18.34 7.31 -15.96
CA SER A 143 -19.47 7.65 -16.84
C SER A 143 -20.22 6.42 -17.34
N ASN A 144 -19.68 5.21 -17.13
CA ASN A 144 -20.36 3.98 -17.52
C ASN A 144 -21.50 3.64 -16.55
N PRO A 145 -22.65 3.17 -17.07
CA PRO A 145 -23.78 2.80 -16.23
C PRO A 145 -23.45 1.62 -15.32
N SER A 146 -23.92 1.68 -14.09
CA SER A 146 -23.85 0.60 -13.11
C SER A 146 -24.80 -0.55 -13.47
N VAL A 147 -24.48 -1.73 -12.94
CA VAL A 147 -25.34 -2.92 -13.09
C VAL A 147 -26.59 -2.75 -12.25
N ALA A 148 -27.75 -2.67 -12.91
CA ALA A 148 -29.03 -2.53 -12.24
C ALA A 148 -30.16 -3.23 -13.02
N VAL A 149 -31.31 -3.39 -12.39
CA VAL A 149 -32.52 -3.92 -13.02
C VAL A 149 -33.65 -2.91 -12.79
N GLY A 150 -34.33 -2.53 -13.85
CA GLY A 150 -35.42 -1.55 -13.83
C GLY A 150 -35.42 -0.68 -15.07
N ASN A 151 -36.43 0.17 -15.17
CA ASN A 151 -36.52 1.20 -16.20
C ASN A 151 -35.92 2.50 -15.65
N TYR A 152 -35.03 3.14 -16.42
CA TYR A 152 -34.27 4.33 -16.02
C TYR A 152 -34.40 5.42 -17.09
N GLY A 153 -35.64 5.71 -17.46
CA GLY A 153 -35.95 6.67 -18.52
C GLY A 153 -35.38 6.21 -19.87
N ASP A 154 -34.67 7.12 -20.54
CA ASP A 154 -34.00 6.84 -21.82
C ASP A 154 -32.65 6.12 -21.65
N GLY A 155 -32.18 5.97 -20.40
CA GLY A 155 -30.92 5.33 -20.08
C GLY A 155 -31.03 3.81 -19.90
N LYS A 156 -29.99 3.10 -20.34
CA LYS A 156 -29.87 1.65 -20.15
C LYS A 156 -28.78 1.33 -19.12
N PRO A 157 -29.13 0.73 -17.96
CA PRO A 157 -28.14 0.26 -17.02
C PRO A 157 -27.34 -0.91 -17.62
N ALA A 158 -26.17 -1.20 -17.07
CA ALA A 158 -25.43 -2.40 -17.46
C ALA A 158 -26.23 -3.67 -17.06
N PHE A 159 -26.22 -4.67 -17.94
CA PHE A 159 -26.99 -5.89 -17.71
C PHE A 159 -26.35 -6.76 -16.61
N PRO A 160 -27.14 -7.44 -15.78
CA PRO A 160 -26.60 -8.39 -14.82
C PRO A 160 -25.80 -9.52 -15.48
N GLY A 161 -24.61 -9.80 -14.96
CA GLY A 161 -23.73 -10.87 -15.46
C GLY A 161 -22.68 -10.42 -16.46
N VAL A 162 -22.66 -9.14 -16.85
CA VAL A 162 -21.56 -8.57 -17.66
C VAL A 162 -20.31 -8.34 -16.82
N GLU A 163 -19.16 -8.31 -17.49
CA GLU A 163 -17.89 -7.86 -16.91
C GLU A 163 -18.01 -6.45 -16.31
N SER A 164 -17.13 -6.12 -15.37
CA SER A 164 -17.23 -4.86 -14.66
C SER A 164 -16.83 -3.68 -15.56
N PRO A 165 -17.66 -2.63 -15.70
CA PRO A 165 -17.29 -1.46 -16.49
C PRO A 165 -16.28 -0.55 -15.76
N TYR A 166 -15.87 -0.94 -14.54
CA TYR A 166 -15.01 -0.17 -13.64
C TYR A 166 -13.59 -0.75 -13.52
N GLY A 167 -13.08 -1.30 -14.62
CA GLY A 167 -11.69 -1.76 -14.74
C GLY A 167 -11.33 -2.85 -13.74
N VAL A 168 -10.04 -2.95 -13.42
CA VAL A 168 -9.50 -3.93 -12.47
C VAL A 168 -10.17 -3.80 -11.10
N TRP A 169 -10.41 -2.57 -10.62
CA TRP A 169 -11.08 -2.33 -9.35
C TRP A 169 -12.49 -2.94 -9.31
N GLY A 170 -13.25 -2.72 -10.37
CA GLY A 170 -14.59 -3.28 -10.52
C GLY A 170 -14.62 -4.80 -10.63
N ALA A 171 -13.63 -5.38 -11.32
CA ALA A 171 -13.48 -6.83 -11.44
C ALA A 171 -13.24 -7.46 -10.05
N LEU A 172 -12.35 -6.85 -9.25
CA LEU A 172 -12.06 -7.25 -7.88
C LEU A 172 -13.29 -7.18 -6.95
N GLY A 173 -14.26 -6.32 -7.25
CA GLY A 173 -15.54 -6.23 -6.53
C GLY A 173 -16.58 -7.29 -6.90
N SER A 174 -16.26 -8.18 -7.85
CA SER A 174 -17.17 -9.20 -8.36
C SER A 174 -16.77 -10.59 -7.87
N ARG A 175 -17.75 -11.38 -7.40
CA ARG A 175 -17.51 -12.76 -6.96
C ARG A 175 -17.68 -13.79 -8.08
N ALA A 176 -18.46 -13.48 -9.12
CA ALA A 176 -18.95 -14.49 -10.08
C ALA A 176 -19.28 -13.90 -11.46
N CYS A 177 -18.41 -13.04 -11.99
CA CYS A 177 -18.50 -12.47 -13.33
C CYS A 177 -17.48 -13.07 -14.32
N ARG A 178 -16.62 -13.99 -13.85
CA ARG A 178 -15.59 -14.72 -14.61
C ARG A 178 -14.53 -13.81 -15.25
N GLU A 179 -14.22 -12.71 -14.57
CA GLU A 179 -13.24 -11.74 -15.02
C GLU A 179 -11.82 -12.26 -14.73
N SER A 180 -10.96 -12.28 -15.75
CA SER A 180 -9.55 -12.66 -15.61
C SER A 180 -8.69 -11.41 -15.46
N ILE A 181 -8.09 -11.22 -14.29
CA ILE A 181 -7.28 -10.05 -13.95
C ILE A 181 -5.90 -10.46 -13.44
N ASP A 182 -4.86 -9.75 -13.88
CA ASP A 182 -3.51 -9.87 -13.30
C ASP A 182 -3.42 -9.04 -12.03
N THR A 183 -3.51 -9.72 -10.88
CA THR A 183 -3.47 -9.08 -9.56
C THR A 183 -2.06 -8.90 -9.00
N SER A 184 -1.02 -9.39 -9.69
CA SER A 184 0.37 -9.37 -9.20
C SER A 184 0.92 -7.96 -8.94
N LYS A 185 0.38 -6.96 -9.65
CA LYS A 185 0.72 -5.54 -9.52
C LYS A 185 -0.30 -4.73 -8.73
N VAL A 186 -1.46 -5.31 -8.43
CA VAL A 186 -2.56 -4.62 -7.75
C VAL A 186 -2.37 -4.68 -6.24
N TRP A 187 -2.00 -5.85 -5.72
CA TRP A 187 -1.78 -6.06 -4.30
C TRP A 187 -0.44 -5.48 -3.86
N GLN A 188 -0.48 -4.34 -3.20
CA GLN A 188 0.66 -3.81 -2.47
C GLN A 188 0.63 -4.36 -1.04
N ALA A 189 1.80 -4.57 -0.44
CA ALA A 189 1.81 -4.96 0.97
C ALA A 189 1.22 -3.81 1.82
N PRO A 190 0.59 -4.14 2.97
CA PRO A 190 0.01 -3.16 3.85
C PRO A 190 1.00 -2.04 4.19
N LYS A 191 0.65 -0.77 3.90
CA LYS A 191 1.45 0.36 4.38
C LYS A 191 1.46 0.33 5.91
N LYS A 192 2.63 0.11 6.51
CA LYS A 192 2.83 0.15 7.97
C LYS A 192 3.11 1.58 8.41
N SER A 193 2.78 1.89 9.67
CA SER A 193 3.15 3.15 10.31
C SER A 193 4.66 3.19 10.58
N ILE A 194 5.25 4.37 10.48
CA ILE A 194 6.65 4.63 10.85
C ILE A 194 6.81 4.43 12.37
N THR A 195 7.84 3.69 12.80
CA THR A 195 8.12 3.50 14.23
C THR A 195 8.81 4.73 14.83
N LYS A 196 8.90 4.80 16.17
CA LYS A 196 9.54 5.94 16.85
C LYS A 196 11.04 6.03 16.54
N GLU A 197 11.69 4.89 16.42
CA GLU A 197 13.12 4.76 16.09
C GLU A 197 13.38 5.29 14.68
N GLN A 198 12.52 4.91 13.73
CA GLN A 198 12.60 5.38 12.34
C GLN A 198 12.38 6.90 12.24
N LEU A 199 11.45 7.46 13.02
CA LEU A 199 11.27 8.92 13.10
C LEU A 199 12.52 9.64 13.63
N ALA A 200 13.18 9.08 14.65
CA ALA A 200 14.40 9.64 15.22
C ALA A 200 15.54 9.64 14.21
N GLU A 201 15.68 8.56 13.45
CA GLU A 201 16.66 8.46 12.37
C GLU A 201 16.39 9.52 11.28
N TYR A 202 15.14 9.67 10.84
CA TYR A 202 14.79 10.67 9.83
C TYR A 202 14.99 12.10 10.28
N ALA A 203 14.97 12.37 11.57
CA ALA A 203 15.25 13.70 12.10
C ALA A 203 16.70 14.13 11.84
N THR A 204 17.63 13.18 11.63
CA THR A 204 19.03 13.44 11.29
C THR A 204 19.23 13.89 9.85
N LEU A 205 18.27 13.63 8.96
CA LEU A 205 18.36 13.98 7.54
C LEU A 205 18.37 15.50 7.33
N PRO A 206 19.05 16.00 6.28
CA PRO A 206 19.17 17.43 6.04
C PRO A 206 17.80 18.04 5.73
N LEU A 207 17.54 19.19 6.35
CA LEU A 207 16.35 19.97 6.07
C LEU A 207 16.56 20.75 4.76
N GLN A 208 15.69 20.53 3.79
CA GLN A 208 15.78 21.12 2.47
C GLN A 208 14.56 21.97 2.15
N SER A 209 14.75 22.92 1.25
CA SER A 209 13.68 23.78 0.73
C SER A 209 13.02 23.11 -0.48
N TRP A 210 11.69 23.01 -0.44
CA TRP A 210 10.86 22.39 -1.49
C TRP A 210 9.87 23.41 -2.05
N ARG A 211 9.86 23.57 -3.37
CA ARG A 211 9.04 24.52 -4.12
C ARG A 211 7.86 23.77 -4.75
N PRO A 212 6.62 24.00 -4.28
CA PRO A 212 5.44 23.43 -4.93
C PRO A 212 5.21 24.09 -6.29
N ALA A 213 4.88 23.28 -7.30
CA ALA A 213 4.55 23.76 -8.63
C ALA A 213 3.36 24.72 -8.58
N GLY A 214 3.52 25.91 -9.18
CA GLY A 214 2.44 26.90 -9.33
C GLY A 214 2.00 27.61 -8.04
N ARG A 215 2.73 27.47 -6.92
CA ARG A 215 2.49 28.26 -5.70
C ARG A 215 3.71 29.11 -5.33
N ARG A 216 3.46 30.35 -4.91
CA ARG A 216 4.49 31.16 -4.26
C ARG A 216 4.76 30.63 -2.85
N GLY A 217 6.00 30.23 -2.61
CA GLY A 217 6.50 29.83 -1.30
C GLY A 217 7.29 28.53 -1.34
N SER A 218 8.10 28.30 -0.30
CA SER A 218 8.86 27.07 -0.13
C SER A 218 8.52 26.41 1.21
N VAL A 219 8.46 25.08 1.22
CA VAL A 219 8.26 24.29 2.42
C VAL A 219 9.60 23.69 2.83
N MET A 220 9.98 23.85 4.10
CA MET A 220 11.17 23.20 4.63
C MET A 220 10.83 21.80 5.11
N ALA A 221 11.45 20.79 4.51
CA ALA A 221 11.24 19.40 4.87
C ALA A 221 12.47 18.54 4.57
N ARG A 222 12.57 17.40 5.27
CA ARG A 222 13.59 16.38 5.06
C ARG A 222 13.04 15.35 4.08
N GLN A 223 13.82 15.01 3.05
CA GLN A 223 13.48 13.89 2.18
C GLN A 223 13.79 12.57 2.85
N ILE A 224 12.75 11.78 3.08
CA ILE A 224 12.87 10.40 3.56
C ILE A 224 13.16 9.48 2.39
N ASP A 225 12.24 9.41 1.43
CA ASP A 225 12.32 8.48 0.28
C ASP A 225 11.42 8.94 -0.89
N VAL A 226 11.58 8.28 -2.03
CA VAL A 226 10.71 8.40 -3.21
C VAL A 226 10.17 7.00 -3.56
N GLU A 227 8.85 6.82 -3.50
CA GLU A 227 8.19 5.56 -3.88
C GLU A 227 8.24 5.36 -5.42
N GLU A 228 8.16 4.11 -5.89
CA GLU A 228 8.15 3.77 -7.33
C GLU A 228 7.03 4.47 -8.11
N ASP A 229 5.90 4.74 -7.46
CA ASP A 229 4.76 5.46 -8.04
C ASP A 229 4.97 6.98 -8.18
N GLY A 230 6.16 7.47 -7.83
CA GLY A 230 6.52 8.89 -7.89
C GLY A 230 6.04 9.69 -6.67
N THR A 231 5.67 9.04 -5.56
CA THR A 231 5.34 9.72 -4.30
C THR A 231 6.60 10.07 -3.52
N LEU A 232 6.83 11.37 -3.30
CA LEU A 232 7.87 11.87 -2.41
C LEU A 232 7.39 11.85 -0.95
N ILE A 233 8.19 11.25 -0.08
CA ILE A 233 7.95 11.19 1.36
C ILE A 233 8.82 12.25 2.04
N LEU A 234 8.15 13.24 2.64
CA LEU A 234 8.78 14.36 3.33
C LEU A 234 8.46 14.33 4.82
N MET A 235 9.41 14.78 5.64
CA MET A 235 9.18 15.08 7.06
C MET A 235 9.39 16.57 7.31
N ASP A 236 8.37 17.25 7.82
CA ASP A 236 8.49 18.67 8.16
C ASP A 236 9.27 18.90 9.47
N LYS A 237 9.43 20.18 9.84
CA LYS A 237 10.10 20.59 11.08
C LYS A 237 9.41 20.08 12.35
N SER A 238 8.13 19.76 12.28
CA SER A 238 7.32 19.24 13.39
C SER A 238 7.27 17.71 13.43
N ASN A 239 8.17 17.04 12.69
CA ASN A 239 8.24 15.59 12.53
C ASN A 239 6.96 14.97 11.94
N LYS A 240 6.15 15.77 11.24
CA LYS A 240 4.96 15.28 10.55
C LYS A 240 5.34 14.86 9.14
N ILE A 241 4.81 13.71 8.76
CA ILE A 241 5.10 13.06 7.48
C ILE A 241 4.08 13.51 6.45
N HIS A 242 4.59 13.91 5.28
CA HIS A 242 3.82 14.31 4.12
C HIS A 242 4.17 13.38 2.96
N ARG A 243 3.15 12.96 2.23
CA ARG A 243 3.28 12.12 1.03
C ARG A 243 2.71 12.91 -0.13
N ILE A 244 3.57 13.36 -1.02
CA ILE A 244 3.20 14.31 -2.07
C ILE A 244 3.79 13.79 -3.39
N GLY A 245 2.96 13.71 -4.44
CA GLY A 245 3.46 13.30 -5.75
C GLY A 245 4.51 14.28 -6.29
N LEU A 246 5.56 13.76 -6.91
CA LEU A 246 6.63 14.56 -7.52
C LEU A 246 6.10 15.59 -8.53
N SER A 247 4.99 15.28 -9.20
CA SER A 247 4.30 16.20 -10.13
C SER A 247 3.79 17.49 -9.49
N ARG A 248 3.77 17.59 -8.17
CA ARG A 248 3.38 18.80 -7.44
C ARG A 248 4.55 19.70 -7.06
N PHE A 249 5.77 19.35 -7.46
CA PHE A 249 6.97 20.15 -7.22
C PHE A 249 7.53 20.69 -8.54
N GLU A 250 8.34 21.73 -8.45
CA GLU A 250 9.14 22.22 -9.59
C GLU A 250 10.07 21.11 -10.11
N ASN A 251 10.34 21.12 -11.42
CA ASN A 251 11.13 20.08 -12.09
C ASN A 251 12.52 19.89 -11.45
N GLU A 252 13.16 20.97 -10.99
CA GLU A 252 14.46 20.93 -10.29
C GLU A 252 14.38 20.12 -8.99
N ASP A 253 13.35 20.36 -8.16
CA ASP A 253 13.17 19.67 -6.90
C ASP A 253 12.75 18.21 -7.10
N ALA A 254 11.93 17.95 -8.12
CA ALA A 254 11.55 16.59 -8.50
C ALA A 254 12.77 15.78 -8.96
N TYR A 255 13.64 16.37 -9.80
CA TYR A 255 14.89 15.75 -10.24
C TYR A 255 15.84 15.51 -9.05
N ARG A 256 16.07 16.53 -8.21
CA ARG A 256 16.90 16.43 -7.01
C ARG A 256 16.45 15.30 -6.08
N ALA A 257 15.13 15.13 -5.92
CA ALA A 257 14.60 14.06 -5.10
C ALA A 257 15.01 12.67 -5.62
N VAL A 258 14.86 12.44 -6.92
CA VAL A 258 15.24 11.16 -7.55
C VAL A 258 16.75 10.95 -7.49
N GLU A 259 17.54 11.99 -7.75
CA GLU A 259 18.99 11.96 -7.65
C GLU A 259 19.47 11.65 -6.22
N THR A 260 18.85 12.26 -5.22
CA THR A 260 19.15 11.98 -3.80
C THR A 260 18.86 10.52 -3.45
N LYS A 261 17.74 9.94 -3.91
CA LYS A 261 17.44 8.51 -3.72
C LYS A 261 18.53 7.64 -4.35
N ARG A 262 18.90 7.92 -5.60
CA ARG A 262 19.92 7.18 -6.35
C ARG A 262 21.30 7.27 -5.68
N ASN A 263 21.68 8.45 -5.20
CA ASN A 263 22.97 8.66 -4.53
C ASN A 263 23.02 7.89 -3.20
N ARG A 264 21.97 7.98 -2.38
CA ARG A 264 21.86 7.19 -1.14
C ARG A 264 21.95 5.69 -1.43
N GLN A 265 21.23 5.19 -2.43
CA GLN A 265 21.33 3.77 -2.83
C GLN A 265 22.76 3.38 -3.23
N THR A 266 23.45 4.26 -3.97
CA THR A 266 24.84 4.02 -4.37
C THR A 266 25.79 3.98 -3.16
N GLU A 267 25.61 4.88 -2.19
CA GLU A 267 26.38 4.88 -0.95
C GLU A 267 26.14 3.62 -0.12
N LEU A 268 24.89 3.17 -0.02
CA LEU A 268 24.52 1.95 0.69
C LEU A 268 25.11 0.69 0.05
N LEU A 269 25.19 0.66 -1.27
CA LEU A 269 25.88 -0.43 -1.98
C LEU A 269 27.39 -0.41 -1.71
N LYS A 270 28.01 0.77 -1.59
CA LYS A 270 29.44 0.88 -1.23
C LYS A 270 29.71 0.40 0.20
N THR A 271 28.83 0.72 1.16
CA THR A 271 28.98 0.20 2.53
C THR A 271 28.79 -1.31 2.57
N LEU A 272 27.86 -1.85 1.78
CA LEU A 272 27.68 -3.30 1.64
C LEU A 272 28.96 -3.97 1.14
N ASP A 273 29.57 -3.48 0.06
CA ASP A 273 30.82 -4.04 -0.47
C ASP A 273 31.91 -4.06 0.62
N THR A 274 32.06 -2.94 1.33
CA THR A 274 33.05 -2.79 2.41
C THR A 274 32.80 -3.78 3.56
N ASP A 275 31.55 -3.93 3.98
CA ASP A 275 31.16 -4.82 5.07
C ASP A 275 31.29 -6.30 4.67
N LEU A 276 30.94 -6.65 3.43
CA LEU A 276 31.09 -8.01 2.90
C LEU A 276 32.57 -8.41 2.80
N GLU A 277 33.43 -7.53 2.28
CA GLU A 277 34.89 -7.76 2.22
C GLU A 277 35.48 -7.96 3.63
N ALA A 278 35.07 -7.13 4.59
CA ALA A 278 35.53 -7.26 5.97
C ALA A 278 35.02 -8.55 6.64
N ALA A 279 33.76 -8.92 6.38
CA ALA A 279 33.16 -10.16 6.87
C ALA A 279 33.87 -11.40 6.29
N LEU A 280 34.14 -11.42 4.98
CA LEU A 280 34.89 -12.48 4.31
C LEU A 280 36.28 -12.66 4.91
N LYS A 281 37.02 -11.56 5.11
CA LYS A 281 38.36 -11.59 5.72
C LYS A 281 38.33 -12.23 7.11
N LEU A 282 37.32 -11.96 7.93
CA LEU A 282 37.19 -12.59 9.24
C LEU A 282 36.90 -14.10 9.13
N LEU A 283 36.07 -14.52 8.17
CA LEU A 283 35.78 -15.94 7.93
C LEU A 283 37.02 -16.70 7.41
N GLU A 284 37.78 -16.12 6.47
CA GLU A 284 39.01 -16.71 5.93
C GLU A 284 40.10 -16.85 7.00
N THR A 285 40.25 -15.84 7.85
CA THR A 285 41.21 -15.84 8.98
C THR A 285 40.70 -16.59 10.21
N ARG A 286 39.53 -17.25 10.11
CA ARG A 286 38.90 -18.05 11.19
C ARG A 286 38.60 -17.26 12.47
N GLN A 287 38.37 -15.95 12.37
CA GLN A 287 38.02 -15.08 13.49
C GLN A 287 36.50 -15.07 13.75
N TYR A 288 35.93 -16.24 14.08
CA TYR A 288 34.48 -16.43 14.15
C TYR A 288 33.79 -15.59 15.23
N GLU A 289 34.38 -15.47 16.42
CA GLU A 289 33.80 -14.67 17.51
C GLU A 289 33.61 -13.22 17.09
N LYS A 290 34.63 -12.64 16.44
CA LYS A 290 34.59 -11.27 15.94
C LYS A 290 33.58 -11.12 14.79
N PHE A 291 33.54 -12.08 13.87
CA PHE A 291 32.55 -12.11 12.80
C PHE A 291 31.12 -12.13 13.35
N ILE A 292 30.84 -12.96 14.35
CA ILE A 292 29.52 -13.05 14.97
C ILE A 292 29.12 -11.72 15.63
N GLN A 293 30.03 -11.11 16.41
CA GLN A 293 29.76 -9.84 17.07
C GLN A 293 29.49 -8.70 16.06
N ASP A 294 30.32 -8.62 15.02
CA ASP A 294 30.31 -7.49 14.10
C ASP A 294 29.26 -7.65 12.99
N TYR A 295 29.04 -8.86 12.47
CA TYR A 295 28.31 -9.11 11.23
C TYR A 295 27.14 -10.08 11.36
N VAL A 296 26.78 -10.53 12.57
CA VAL A 296 25.57 -11.34 12.79
C VAL A 296 24.55 -10.56 13.62
N HIS A 297 23.29 -10.59 13.18
CA HIS A 297 22.15 -10.02 13.89
C HIS A 297 21.12 -11.10 14.19
N GLN A 298 20.62 -11.11 15.43
CA GLN A 298 19.59 -12.02 15.87
C GLN A 298 18.23 -11.33 15.87
N GLU A 299 17.26 -11.85 15.12
CA GLU A 299 15.89 -11.35 15.19
C GLU A 299 15.27 -11.64 16.57
N ARG A 300 14.74 -10.62 17.24
CA ARG A 300 13.97 -10.79 18.47
C ARG A 300 12.61 -11.42 18.14
N GLY A 301 12.49 -12.74 18.30
CA GLY A 301 11.21 -13.43 18.25
C GLY A 301 10.27 -12.99 19.38
N GLY A 302 8.97 -12.87 19.10
CA GLY A 302 7.93 -12.35 20.01
C GLY A 302 7.65 -13.16 21.28
N SER A 303 8.49 -14.12 21.64
CA SER A 303 8.34 -14.95 22.85
C SER A 303 9.72 -15.21 23.47
N GLY A 304 10.16 -14.27 24.30
CA GLY A 304 11.41 -14.40 25.07
C GLY A 304 12.68 -14.27 24.24
N VAL A 305 13.72 -13.74 24.87
CA VAL A 305 15.08 -13.74 24.32
C VAL A 305 15.51 -15.21 24.22
N LYS A 306 15.54 -15.79 23.01
CA LYS A 306 16.32 -17.02 22.81
C LYS A 306 17.77 -16.64 23.09
N GLU A 307 18.31 -17.14 24.19
CA GLU A 307 19.70 -16.93 24.59
C GLU A 307 20.61 -17.31 23.41
N PHE A 308 21.41 -16.34 22.96
CA PHE A 308 22.27 -16.48 21.81
C PHE A 308 23.46 -17.36 22.19
N ASP A 309 23.41 -18.65 21.84
CA ASP A 309 24.48 -19.58 22.15
C ASP A 309 25.65 -19.41 21.15
N LEU A 310 26.60 -18.55 21.53
CA LEU A 310 27.84 -18.29 20.80
C LEU A 310 28.58 -19.57 20.42
N ARG A 311 28.56 -20.60 21.27
CA ARG A 311 29.29 -21.86 21.00
C ARG A 311 28.63 -22.64 19.88
N LYS A 312 27.29 -22.70 19.88
CA LYS A 312 26.53 -23.38 18.84
C LYS A 312 26.73 -22.72 17.46
N VAL A 313 26.61 -21.40 17.40
CA VAL A 313 26.79 -20.65 16.14
C VAL A 313 28.23 -20.76 15.63
N THR A 314 29.21 -20.72 16.54
CA THR A 314 30.62 -20.91 16.15
C THR A 314 30.86 -22.30 15.57
N ALA A 315 30.31 -23.35 16.18
CA ALA A 315 30.42 -24.72 15.66
C ALA A 315 29.76 -24.89 14.28
N GLU A 316 28.59 -24.27 14.07
CA GLU A 316 27.92 -24.26 12.76
C GLU A 316 28.75 -23.51 11.70
N LEU A 317 29.38 -22.39 12.06
CA LEU A 317 30.28 -21.65 11.18
C LEU A 317 31.56 -22.44 10.87
N GLU A 318 32.12 -23.17 11.82
CA GLU A 318 33.30 -24.01 11.56
C GLU A 318 33.06 -25.08 10.50
N VAL A 319 31.86 -25.66 10.50
CA VAL A 319 31.43 -26.68 9.52
C VAL A 319 31.01 -26.02 8.19
N GLY A 320 30.25 -24.93 8.24
CA GLY A 320 29.61 -24.29 7.09
C GLY A 320 30.38 -23.13 6.44
N ARG A 321 31.54 -22.72 6.96
CA ARG A 321 32.27 -21.52 6.49
C ARG A 321 32.54 -21.49 5.00
N GLY A 322 32.88 -22.63 4.40
CA GLY A 322 33.29 -22.70 2.98
C GLY A 322 32.11 -22.36 2.07
N GLU A 323 30.92 -22.86 2.42
CA GLU A 323 29.69 -22.53 1.73
C GLU A 323 29.31 -21.05 1.94
N LEU A 324 29.44 -20.54 3.17
CA LEU A 324 29.15 -19.14 3.45
C LEU A 324 30.08 -18.19 2.68
N ILE A 325 31.39 -18.46 2.64
CA ILE A 325 32.37 -17.69 1.86
C ILE A 325 31.98 -17.71 0.38
N ALA A 326 31.75 -18.88 -0.21
CA ALA A 326 31.38 -19.00 -1.62
C ALA A 326 30.10 -18.21 -1.96
N ARG A 327 29.12 -18.19 -1.03
CA ARG A 327 27.90 -17.39 -1.20
C ARG A 327 28.19 -15.90 -1.14
N LEU A 328 28.97 -15.42 -0.15
CA LEU A 328 29.34 -14.00 -0.02
C LEU A 328 30.19 -13.52 -1.21
N ASP A 329 31.11 -14.35 -1.70
CA ASP A 329 31.88 -14.07 -2.93
C ASP A 329 30.98 -13.96 -4.16
N ALA A 330 29.99 -14.85 -4.29
CA ALA A 330 29.01 -14.78 -5.38
C ALA A 330 28.17 -13.48 -5.31
N LEU A 331 27.90 -12.96 -4.11
CA LEU A 331 27.23 -11.67 -3.92
C LEU A 331 28.10 -10.50 -4.39
N LEU A 332 29.38 -10.49 -4.03
CA LEU A 332 30.33 -9.47 -4.48
C LEU A 332 30.53 -9.53 -6.00
N ALA A 333 30.63 -10.73 -6.57
CA ALA A 333 30.89 -10.95 -7.99
C ALA A 333 29.69 -10.62 -8.88
N ASN A 334 28.46 -10.84 -8.42
CA ASN A 334 27.26 -10.70 -9.24
C ASN A 334 26.35 -9.56 -8.75
N ARG A 335 26.70 -8.33 -9.13
CA ARG A 335 25.89 -7.12 -8.87
C ARG A 335 24.52 -7.13 -9.56
N GLU A 336 24.30 -7.96 -10.58
CA GLU A 336 22.98 -8.14 -11.20
C GLU A 336 22.04 -8.94 -10.29
N LEU A 337 22.55 -9.77 -9.37
CA LEU A 337 21.75 -10.35 -8.29
C LEU A 337 21.19 -9.26 -7.38
N LEU A 338 21.94 -8.19 -7.08
CA LEU A 338 21.42 -7.05 -6.32
C LEU A 338 20.36 -6.25 -7.10
N LYS A 339 20.47 -6.18 -8.44
CA LYS A 339 19.45 -5.55 -9.30
C LYS A 339 18.19 -6.41 -9.47
N SER A 340 18.31 -7.74 -9.49
CA SER A 340 17.19 -8.69 -9.57
C SER A 340 16.56 -8.99 -8.21
N VAL A 341 17.31 -8.80 -7.12
CA VAL A 341 16.84 -8.65 -5.73
C VAL A 341 16.24 -7.26 -5.49
N GLY A 342 16.39 -6.36 -6.48
CA GLY A 342 15.70 -5.07 -6.61
C GLY A 342 14.23 -5.17 -7.06
N ARG A 343 13.53 -6.26 -6.79
CA ARG A 343 12.15 -6.04 -6.30
C ARG A 343 12.37 -5.52 -4.89
N GLU A 344 12.30 -4.21 -4.71
CA GLU A 344 12.21 -3.56 -3.41
C GLU A 344 11.23 -4.36 -2.51
N ARG A 345 11.78 -5.33 -1.75
CA ARG A 345 11.37 -5.61 -0.39
C ARG A 345 12.19 -4.71 0.52
N ILE A 346 12.35 -3.44 0.13
CA ILE A 346 12.02 -2.37 1.08
C ILE A 346 10.65 -2.81 1.56
N ASN A 347 10.57 -3.37 2.76
CA ASN A 347 9.32 -3.84 3.35
C ASN A 347 8.26 -2.83 2.95
N ARG A 348 7.35 -3.19 2.04
CA ARG A 348 6.30 -2.29 1.54
C ARG A 348 5.53 -1.84 2.79
N GLY A 349 5.87 -0.66 3.33
CA GLY A 349 5.40 -0.18 4.63
C GLY A 349 6.45 0.14 5.71
N GLN A 350 7.68 -0.38 5.71
CA GLN A 350 8.73 0.15 6.59
C GLN A 350 9.31 1.40 5.94
N VAL A 351 8.69 2.52 6.24
CA VAL A 351 9.35 3.80 6.08
C VAL A 351 10.31 3.91 7.27
N GLY A 352 11.38 3.10 7.27
CA GLY A 352 12.59 3.32 8.04
C GLY A 352 13.68 2.34 7.67
N VAL A 353 14.92 2.71 8.00
CA VAL A 353 16.17 2.14 7.49
C VAL A 353 16.46 0.79 8.15
N SER A 354 15.53 -0.13 8.09
CA SER A 354 15.82 -1.55 8.08
C SER A 354 15.88 -1.96 6.61
N GLN A 355 17.02 -1.70 6.00
CA GLN A 355 17.27 -2.19 4.65
C GLN A 355 17.52 -3.68 4.79
N VAL A 356 16.61 -4.49 4.26
CA VAL A 356 16.70 -5.95 4.29
C VAL A 356 17.01 -6.40 2.87
N LEU A 357 18.12 -7.09 2.68
CA LEU A 357 18.51 -7.73 1.42
C LEU A 357 18.34 -9.24 1.59
N GLU A 358 17.41 -9.84 0.86
CA GLU A 358 17.22 -11.29 0.79
C GLU A 358 17.85 -11.81 -0.51
N ILE A 359 18.90 -12.63 -0.42
CA ILE A 359 19.59 -13.20 -1.57
C ILE A 359 19.74 -14.71 -1.41
N GLY A 360 18.89 -15.46 -2.13
CA GLY A 360 18.75 -16.89 -1.93
C GLY A 360 18.20 -17.20 -0.54
N GLN A 361 19.01 -17.86 0.31
CA GLN A 361 18.69 -18.10 1.72
C GLN A 361 19.36 -17.10 2.68
N LEU A 362 20.24 -16.23 2.18
CA LEU A 362 20.91 -15.23 3.01
C LEU A 362 20.02 -14.01 3.17
N LYS A 363 19.86 -13.54 4.40
CA LYS A 363 19.15 -12.30 4.71
C LYS A 363 20.10 -11.36 5.43
N LEU A 364 20.34 -10.20 4.84
CA LEU A 364 21.21 -9.14 5.35
C LEU A 364 20.35 -7.98 5.82
N ILE A 365 20.71 -7.35 6.93
CA ILE A 365 20.05 -6.17 7.44
C ILE A 365 21.05 -5.07 7.81
N MET A 366 20.67 -3.82 7.60
CA MET A 366 21.46 -2.66 8.06
C MET A 366 21.16 -2.38 9.54
N VAL A 367 22.19 -2.45 10.41
CA VAL A 367 22.06 -2.14 11.85
C VAL A 367 23.22 -1.25 12.28
N ALA A 368 22.90 -0.07 12.82
CA ALA A 368 23.90 0.90 13.30
C ALA A 368 24.98 1.24 12.25
N GLY A 369 24.59 1.33 10.97
CA GLY A 369 25.48 1.66 9.86
C GLY A 369 26.32 0.50 9.31
N ARG A 370 26.10 -0.74 9.77
CA ARG A 370 26.79 -1.94 9.28
C ARG A 370 25.84 -3.05 8.83
N TRP A 371 26.15 -3.69 7.71
CA TRP A 371 25.36 -4.78 7.16
C TRP A 371 25.64 -6.06 7.94
N LYS A 372 24.60 -6.69 8.45
CA LYS A 372 24.68 -7.90 9.27
C LYS A 372 23.82 -9.01 8.69
N LEU A 373 24.34 -10.22 8.69
CA LEU A 373 23.62 -11.44 8.37
C LEU A 373 22.62 -11.76 9.47
N THR A 374 21.41 -12.14 9.08
CA THR A 374 20.36 -12.66 9.96
C THR A 374 20.20 -14.14 9.74
N PHE A 375 20.10 -14.87 10.85
CA PHE A 375 19.91 -16.31 10.91
C PHE A 375 18.62 -16.64 11.65
#